data_AF-A0A2J8N3S9-F1
#
_entry.id   AF-A0A2J8N3S9-F1
#
_cell.length_a   1.000
_cell.length_b   1.000
_cell.length_c   1.000
_cell.angle_alpha   90.00
_cell.angle_beta   90.00
_cell.angle_gamma   90.00
#
_symmetry.space_group_name_H-M   'P 1'
#
loop_
_entity.id
_entity.type
_entity.pdbx_description
1 polymer ?
#
loop_
_entity_poly.entity_id
_entity_poly.type
_entity_poly.pdbx_seq_one_letter_code
_entity_poly.pdbx_strand_id
1 'polypeptide(L)' 'MQSEPIRVLVTGAAGQIAYSLLYSIGNGSVFGKDQPIILVLLDITPMMGVLDGVLMELQDCALPLLK' A
#
# COMPACT_ATOMS: atom_id res chain seq x y z
N MET A 1 19.41 -8.45 9.71
CA MET A 1 19.04 -8.68 8.29
C MET A 1 17.61 -8.23 8.14
N GLN A 2 17.28 -7.38 7.16
CA GLN A 2 15.86 -7.09 6.87
C GLN A 2 15.21 -8.39 6.42
N SER A 3 14.04 -8.73 6.97
CA SER A 3 13.23 -9.86 6.55
C SER A 3 12.86 -9.71 5.07
N GLU A 4 12.62 -10.83 4.39
CA GLU A 4 12.12 -10.80 3.02
C GLU A 4 10.79 -10.03 2.96
N PRO A 5 10.58 -9.12 1.98
CA PRO A 5 9.35 -8.35 1.90
C PRO A 5 8.11 -9.23 1.67
N ILE A 6 7.03 -8.96 2.40
CA ILE A 6 5.74 -9.61 2.16
C ILE A 6 5.05 -8.90 1.00
N ARG A 7 4.49 -9.64 0.04
CA ARG A 7 3.65 -9.08 -1.03
C ARG A 7 2.20 -9.07 -0.59
N VAL A 8 1.58 -7.90 -0.58
CA VAL A 8 0.20 -7.71 -0.13
C VAL A 8 -0.64 -7.17 -1.28
N LEU A 9 -1.60 -7.96 -1.74
CA LEU A 9 -2.60 -7.53 -2.72
C LEU A 9 -3.77 -6.84 -2.01
N VAL A 10 -4.09 -5.62 -2.44
CA VAL A 10 -5.30 -4.90 -2.04
C VAL A 10 -6.16 -4.70 -3.29
N THR A 11 -7.34 -5.32 -3.30
CA THR A 11 -8.35 -5.11 -4.35
C THR A 11 -9.29 -3.97 -3.97
N GLY A 12 -9.89 -3.31 -4.96
CA GLY A 12 -10.66 -2.09 -4.70
C GLY A 12 -9.80 -0.99 -4.10
N ALA A 13 -8.53 -0.92 -4.51
CA ALA A 13 -7.50 -0.08 -3.91
C ALA A 13 -7.78 1.43 -4.06
N ALA A 14 -8.61 1.84 -5.02
CA ALA A 14 -9.09 3.22 -5.16
C ALA A 14 -10.33 3.52 -4.28
N GLY A 15 -10.84 2.52 -3.55
CA GLY A 15 -12.00 2.66 -2.67
C GLY A 15 -11.66 3.28 -1.30
N GLN A 16 -12.69 3.80 -0.63
CA GLN A 16 -12.57 4.49 0.66
C GLN A 16 -11.98 3.61 1.79
N ILE A 17 -12.34 2.33 1.82
CA ILE A 17 -11.80 1.37 2.80
C ILE A 17 -10.30 1.17 2.56
N ALA A 18 -9.91 0.93 1.31
CA ALA A 18 -8.51 0.73 0.96
C ALA A 18 -7.69 1.99 1.26
N TYR A 19 -8.19 3.17 0.90
CA TYR A 19 -7.53 4.45 1.17
C TYR A 19 -7.15 4.62 2.66
N SER A 20 -8.07 4.28 3.57
CA SER A 20 -7.81 4.32 5.02
C SER A 20 -6.87 3.20 5.50
N LEU A 21 -6.88 2.05 4.83
CA LEU A 21 -6.12 0.86 5.21
C LEU A 21 -4.65 0.90 4.73
N LEU A 22 -4.38 1.44 3.54
CA LEU A 22 -3.07 1.35 2.87
C LEU A 22 -1.95 1.96 3.72
N TYR A 23 -2.19 3.10 4.36
CA TYR A 23 -1.22 3.72 5.28
C TYR A 23 -0.91 2.81 6.48
N SER A 24 -1.94 2.16 7.05
CA SER A 24 -1.79 1.25 8.18
C SER A 24 -1.00 -0.01 7.83
N ILE A 25 -1.14 -0.50 6.60
CA ILE A 25 -0.28 -1.57 6.08
C ILE A 25 1.15 -1.04 5.96
N GLY A 26 1.37 0.02 5.17
CA GLY A 26 2.71 0.54 4.86
C GLY A 26 3.50 1.06 6.06
N ASN A 27 2.85 1.50 7.14
CA ASN A 27 3.52 1.96 8.37
C ASN A 27 3.84 0.82 9.37
N GLY A 28 3.49 -0.43 9.03
CA GLY A 28 3.79 -1.61 9.84
C GLY A 28 2.80 -1.90 10.97
N SER A 29 1.63 -1.24 11.03
CA SER A 29 0.61 -1.56 12.04
C SER A 29 -0.03 -2.94 11.84
N VAL A 30 0.02 -3.50 10.63
CA VAL A 30 -0.57 -4.82 10.34
C VAL A 30 0.45 -5.96 10.51
N PHE A 31 1.66 -5.82 9.94
CA PHE A 31 2.66 -6.90 9.88
C PHE A 31 3.86 -6.69 10.83
N GLY A 32 3.89 -5.59 11.59
CA GLY A 32 4.97 -5.24 12.50
C GLY A 32 5.89 -4.13 11.96
N LYS A 33 6.60 -3.47 12.88
CA LYS A 33 7.42 -2.28 12.59
C LYS A 33 8.75 -2.56 11.91
N ASP A 34 9.13 -3.83 11.77
CA ASP A 34 10.40 -4.26 11.17
C ASP A 34 10.21 -5.11 9.91
N GLN A 35 8.97 -5.29 9.42
CA GLN A 35 8.65 -6.14 8.29
C GLN A 35 8.50 -5.30 7.00
N PRO A 36 9.39 -5.44 6.00
CA PRO A 36 9.23 -4.80 4.70
C PRO A 36 8.03 -5.36 3.93
N ILE A 37 7.43 -4.55 3.07
CA ILE A 37 6.18 -4.86 2.37
C ILE A 37 6.22 -4.31 0.95
N ILE A 38 5.62 -5.06 0.02
CA ILE A 38 5.34 -4.63 -1.35
C ILE A 38 3.81 -4.58 -1.49
N LEU A 39 3.27 -3.40 -1.75
CA LEU A 39 1.85 -3.24 -2.03
C LEU A 39 1.57 -3.49 -3.52
N VAL A 40 0.65 -4.41 -3.79
CA VAL A 40 0.09 -4.64 -5.12
C VAL A 40 -1.33 -4.10 -5.09
N LEU A 41 -1.57 -3.02 -5.85
CA LEU A 41 -2.85 -2.34 -5.88
C LEU A 41 -3.63 -2.78 -7.12
N LEU A 42 -4.87 -3.22 -6.92
CA LEU A 42 -5.76 -3.66 -7.99
C LEU A 42 -7.10 -2.95 -7.90
N ASP A 43 -7.55 -2.40 -9.02
CA ASP A 43 -8.91 -1.88 -9.19
C ASP A 43 -9.39 -2.08 -10.63
N ILE A 44 -10.64 -1.71 -10.91
CA ILE A 44 -11.24 -1.76 -12.24
C ILE A 44 -10.73 -0.63 -13.13
N THR A 45 -10.76 -0.82 -14.45
CA THR A 45 -10.25 0.16 -15.44
C THR A 45 -10.78 1.60 -15.25
N PRO A 46 -12.06 1.85 -14.91
CA PRO A 46 -12.55 3.21 -14.66
C PRO A 46 -11.88 3.92 -13.48
N MET A 47 -11.30 3.17 -12.54
CA MET A 47 -10.67 3.71 -11.33
C MET A 47 -9.16 3.96 -11.47
N MET A 48 -8.56 3.66 -12.64
CA MET A 48 -7.10 3.79 -12.80
C MET A 48 -6.57 5.18 -12.49
N GLY A 49 -7.30 6.25 -12.87
CA GLY A 49 -6.87 7.62 -12.54
C GLY A 49 -6.88 7.91 -11.03
N VAL A 50 -7.81 7.33 -10.28
CA VAL A 50 -7.83 7.44 -8.81
C VAL A 50 -6.73 6.58 -8.20
N LEU A 51 -6.53 5.37 -8.74
CA LEU A 51 -5.49 4.45 -8.32
C LEU A 51 -4.09 5.05 -8.48
N ASP A 52 -3.85 5.77 -9.57
CA ASP A 52 -2.61 6.52 -9.81
C ASP A 52 -2.42 7.62 -8.74
N GLY A 53 -3.49 8.33 -8.37
CA GLY A 53 -3.45 9.30 -7.27
C GLY A 53 -3.10 8.66 -5.92
N VAL A 54 -3.70 7.50 -5.61
CA VAL A 54 -3.39 6.73 -4.39
C VAL A 54 -1.92 6.28 -4.38
N LEU A 55 -1.38 5.86 -5.53
CA LEU A 55 0.04 5.52 -5.67
C LEU A 55 0.94 6.73 -5.40
N MET A 56 0.60 7.90 -5.94
CA MET A 56 1.35 9.15 -5.71
C MET A 56 1.38 9.50 -4.22
N GLU A 57 0.23 9.47 -3.54
CA GLU A 57 0.17 9.76 -2.10
C GLU A 57 0.98 8.77 -1.25
N LEU A 58 0.98 7.48 -1.61
CA LEU A 58 1.81 6.48 -0.94
C LEU A 58 3.30 6.73 -1.12
N GLN A 59 3.73 7.20 -2.30
CA GLN A 59 5.12 7.58 -2.57
C GLN A 59 5.53 8.81 -1.74
N ASP A 60 4.65 9.81 -1.66
CA ASP A 60 4.87 11.04 -0.88
C ASP A 60 4.96 10.78 0.63
N CYS A 61 4.30 9.74 1.14
CA CYS A 61 4.40 9.34 2.54
C CYS A 61 5.81 8.84 2.94
N ALA A 62 6.67 8.49 1.97
CA ALA A 62 8.05 8.03 2.19
C ALA A 62 8.17 6.93 3.26
N LEU A 63 7.24 5.97 3.27
CA LEU A 63 7.14 4.93 4.29
C LEU A 63 8.35 3.96 4.21
N PRO A 64 9.17 3.83 5.26
CA PRO A 64 10.43 3.09 5.20
C PRO A 64 10.27 1.58 4.98
N LEU A 65 9.09 1.03 5.31
CA LEU A 65 8.75 -0.38 5.14
C LEU A 65 8.24 -0.70 3.73
N LEU A 66 7.82 0.30 2.94
CA LEU A 66 7.34 0.09 1.58
C LEU A 66 8.53 -0.02 0.62
N LYS A 67 8.57 -1.07 -0.19
CA LYS A 67 9.66 -1.38 -1.14
C LYS A 67 9.18 -1.38 -2.59
#